data_AF-A0A0P0MHG3-F1
#
_entry.id   AF-A0A0P0MHG3-F1
#
_cell.length_a   1.000
_cell.length_b   1.000
_cell.length_c   1.000
_cell.angle_alpha   90.00
_cell.angle_beta   90.00
_cell.angle_gamma   90.00
#
_symmetry.space_group_name_H-M   'P 1'
#
loop_
_entity.id
_entity.type
_entity.pdbx_description
1 polymer ?
#
loop_
_entity_poly.entity_id
_entity_poly.type
_entity_poly.pdbx_seq_one_letter_code
_entity_poly.pdbx_strand_id
1 'polypeptide(L)' 'MNAKNNQALMQRINRRLDGLRVRVCRHDSRDFLNLGRYYITDSSKLLRERNVDLNQLAKELGLT' A
#
# COMPACT_ATOMS: atom_id res chain seq x y z
N MET A 1 -3.75 15.44 -0.53
CA MET A 1 -2.83 14.75 0.41
C MET A 1 -1.42 14.78 -0.17
N ASN A 2 -0.44 15.32 0.56
CA ASN A 2 0.92 15.51 0.08
C ASN A 2 1.67 14.16 -0.06
N ALA A 3 2.52 13.99 -1.08
CA ALA A 3 3.25 12.73 -1.30
C ALA A 3 4.10 12.30 -0.09
N LYS A 4 4.64 13.26 0.67
CA LYS A 4 5.36 13.03 1.94
C LYS A 4 4.46 12.39 3.01
N ASN A 5 3.19 12.78 3.09
CA ASN A 5 2.24 12.21 4.07
C ASN A 5 1.92 10.76 3.73
N ASN A 6 1.81 10.42 2.44
CA ASN A 6 1.51 9.06 2.00
C ASN A 6 2.67 8.09 2.27
N GLN A 7 3.93 8.54 2.12
CA GLN A 7 5.09 7.72 2.47
C GLN A 7 5.15 7.42 3.97
N ALA A 8 4.94 8.42 4.82
CA ALA A 8 4.91 8.24 6.27
C ALA A 8 3.76 7.30 6.70
N LEU A 9 2.57 7.48 6.12
CA LEU A 9 1.42 6.62 6.38
C LEU A 9 1.69 5.16 5.96
N MET A 10 2.23 4.95 4.76
CA MET A 10 2.60 3.62 4.28
C MET A 10 3.63 2.93 5.18
N GLN A 11 4.62 3.67 5.69
CA GLN A 11 5.59 3.11 6.66
C GLN A 11 4.91 2.67 7.95
N ARG A 12 3.95 3.45 8.48
CA ARG A 12 3.18 3.10 9.67
C ARG A 12 2.32 1.84 9.43
N ILE A 13 1.64 1.77 8.28
CA ILE A 13 0.87 0.59 7.87
C ILE A 13 1.78 -0.64 7.78
N ASN A 14 2.92 -0.55 7.10
CA ASN A 14 3.84 -1.67 6.93
C ASN A 14 4.49 -2.16 8.24
N ARG A 15 4.54 -1.34 9.29
CA ARG A 15 4.95 -1.79 10.63
C ARG A 15 3.87 -2.57 11.35
N ARG A 16 2.60 -2.41 10.95
CA ARG A 16 1.45 -3.06 11.57
C ARG A 16 1.03 -4.34 10.86
N LEU A 17 1.28 -4.42 9.56
CA LEU A 17 1.06 -5.63 8.77
C LEU A 17 2.10 -6.70 9.13
N ASP A 18 1.63 -7.88 9.54
CA ASP A 18 2.48 -9.05 9.77
C ASP A 18 2.53 -9.91 8.50
N GLY A 19 3.73 -10.20 8.00
CA GLY A 19 3.93 -10.97 6.77
C GLY A 19 3.48 -10.30 5.46
N LEU A 20 2.79 -9.15 5.53
CA LEU A 20 2.28 -8.39 4.39
C LEU A 20 3.00 -7.03 4.25
N ARG A 21 3.05 -6.51 3.03
CA ARG A 21 3.61 -5.20 2.71
C ARG A 21 2.80 -4.48 1.65
N VAL A 22 2.41 -3.25 1.96
CA VAL A 22 1.95 -2.26 0.98
C VAL A 22 3.12 -1.75 0.17
N ARG A 23 2.94 -1.70 -1.14
CA ARG A 23 3.88 -1.18 -2.13
C ARG A 23 3.20 -0.13 -3.00
N VAL A 24 4.03 0.67 -3.66
CA VAL A 24 3.61 1.70 -4.61
C VAL A 24 3.89 1.23 -6.03
N CYS A 25 2.89 1.31 -6.90
CA CYS A 25 3.08 1.21 -8.34
C CYS A 25 3.29 2.62 -8.91
N ARG A 26 4.31 2.76 -9.76
CA ARG A 26 4.55 4.03 -10.45
C ARG A 26 3.52 4.23 -11.56
N HIS A 27 3.14 5.49 -11.82
CA HIS A 27 2.13 5.83 -12.83
C HIS A 27 2.55 5.47 -14.26
N ASP A 28 3.86 5.40 -14.52
CA ASP A 28 4.47 5.02 -15.79
C ASP A 28 4.64 3.49 -15.94
N SER A 29 4.25 2.69 -14.95
CA SER A 29 4.32 1.24 -15.04
C SER A 29 3.23 0.68 -15.95
N ARG A 30 3.56 -0.32 -16.78
CA ARG A 30 2.57 -1.06 -17.58
C ARG A 30 1.50 -1.72 -16.70
N ASP A 31 1.88 -2.10 -15.48
CA ASP A 31 0.99 -2.75 -14.52
C ASP A 31 0.12 -1.76 -13.73
N PHE A 32 0.28 -0.44 -13.93
CA PHE A 32 -0.43 0.56 -13.13
C PHE A 32 -1.95 0.41 -13.21
N LEU A 33 -2.49 0.14 -14.41
CA LEU A 33 -3.93 -0.08 -14.62
C LEU A 33 -4.46 -1.32 -13.91
N ASN A 34 -3.61 -2.34 -13.73
CA ASN A 34 -3.99 -3.59 -13.09
C ASN A 34 -3.83 -3.54 -11.56
N LEU A 35 -2.73 -2.96 -11.08
CA LEU A 35 -2.38 -2.95 -9.66
C LEU A 35 -2.98 -1.76 -8.89
N GLY A 36 -3.24 -0.64 -9.58
CA GLY A 36 -3.53 0.63 -8.94
C GLY A 36 -2.28 1.28 -8.33
N ARG A 37 -2.46 2.42 -7.66
CA ARG A 37 -1.34 3.18 -7.06
C ARG A 37 -0.70 2.44 -5.88
N TYR A 38 -1.50 1.80 -5.04
CA TYR A 38 -1.02 0.99 -3.91
C TYR A 38 -1.57 -0.42 -3.99
N TYR A 39 -0.77 -1.38 -3.58
CA TYR A 39 -1.09 -2.81 -3.64
C TYR A 39 -0.38 -3.55 -2.50
N ILE A 40 -0.89 -4.71 -2.10
CA ILE A 40 -0.31 -5.52 -1.02
C ILE A 40 0.36 -6.76 -1.60
N THR A 41 1.56 -7.05 -1.09
CA THR A 41 2.29 -8.29 -1.35
C THR A 41 2.59 -9.01 -0.05
N ASP A 42 2.76 -10.33 -0.10
CA ASP A 42 3.31 -11.08 1.03
C ASP A 42 4.86 -11.08 1.05
N SER A 43 5.43 -11.81 2.01
CA SER A 43 6.88 -12.02 2.15
C SER A 43 7.52 -12.69 0.93
N SER A 44 6.76 -13.51 0.19
CA SER A 44 7.17 -14.15 -1.07
C SER A 44 7.00 -13.22 -2.29
N LYS A 45 6.61 -11.96 -2.06
CA LYS A 45 6.31 -10.95 -3.09
C LYS A 45 5.12 -11.31 -3.97
N LEU A 46 4.27 -12.25 -3.57
CA LEU A 46 3.05 -12.56 -4.28
C LEU A 46 2.01 -11.48 -4.02
N LEU A 47 1.31 -11.08 -5.07
CA LEU A 47 0.23 -10.11 -5.00
C LEU A 47 -0.94 -10.69 -4.21
N ARG A 48 -1.35 -9.98 -3.15
CA ARG A 48 -2.51 -10.35 -2.32
C ARG A 48 -3.69 -9.43 -2.58
N GLU A 49 -3.43 -8.15 -2.81
CA GLU A 49 -4.48 -7.16 -3.01
C GLU A 49 -4.05 -6.04 -3.97
N ARG A 50 -4.99 -5.52 -4.75
CA ARG A 50 -4.82 -4.45 -5.75
C ARG A 50 -5.69 -3.25 -5.37
N ASN A 51 -5.38 -2.07 -5.90
CA ASN A 51 -6.18 -0.85 -5.71
C ASN A 51 -6.43 -0.49 -4.24
N VAL A 52 -5.42 -0.67 -3.40
CA VAL A 52 -5.52 -0.43 -1.96
C VAL A 52 -5.63 1.07 -1.68
N ASP A 53 -6.64 1.47 -0.91
CA ASP A 53 -6.73 2.82 -0.35
C ASP A 53 -5.97 2.88 0.98
N LEU A 54 -4.87 3.66 1.00
CA LEU A 54 -4.05 3.80 2.20
C LEU A 54 -4.81 4.37 3.40
N ASN A 55 -5.77 5.27 3.19
CA ASN A 55 -6.50 5.91 4.27
C ASN A 55 -7.51 4.97 4.88
N GLN A 56 -8.22 4.22 4.03
CA GLN A 56 -9.13 3.18 4.49
C GLN A 56 -8.37 2.11 5.28
N LEU A 57 -7.26 1.62 4.72
CA LEU A 57 -6.42 0.62 5.41
C LEU A 57 -5.84 1.16 6.73
N ALA A 58 -5.42 2.43 6.77
CA ALA A 58 -4.96 3.05 8.00
C ALA A 58 -6.05 3.09 9.08
N LYS A 59 -7.28 3.42 8.70
CA LYS A 59 -8.43 3.44 9.61
C LYS A 59 -8.76 2.05 10.15
N GLU A 60 -8.76 1.03 9.28
CA GLU A 60 -8.97 -0.37 9.67
C GLU A 60 -7.90 -0.87 10.65
N LEU A 61 -6.66 -0.38 10.50
CA LEU A 61 -5.54 -0.70 11.40
C LEU A 61 -5.45 0.19 12.64
N GLY A 62 -6.39 1.14 12.83
CA GLY A 62 -6.41 2.06 13.98
C GLY A 62 -5.27 3.08 14.00
N LEU A 63 -4.77 3.49 12.83
CA LEU A 63 -3.68 4.47 12.69
C LEU A 63 -4.17 5.92 12.51
N THR A 64 -5.47 6.11 12.29
CA THR A 64 -6.17 7.39 12.07
C THR A 64 -7.56 7.36 12.67
#